data_AF-A0A820KXY6-F1
#
_entry.id   AF-A0A820KXY6-F1
#
_cell.length_a   1.000
_cell.length_b   1.000
_cell.length_c   1.000
_cell.angle_alpha   90.00
_cell.angle_beta   90.00
_cell.angle_gamma   90.00
#
_symmetry.space_group_name_H-M   'P 1'
#
loop_
_entity.id
_entity.type
_entity.pdbx_description
1 polymer ?
#
loop_
_entity_poly.entity_id
_entity_poly.type
_entity_poly.pdbx_seq_one_letter_code
_entity_poly.pdbx_strand_id
1 'polypeptide(L)'
;MPDITTSDEQQQQQQHIKYGELVVLGYNGQIPNGDRGRRKSKFQLRQRTQANGLKAQRQHLCKNADEVQKLTRADFHSISYTLSRNQTVVVQYAHDEDSDMFQIGRSSENQIDCIVMDTVPGAKTFDDLTVPQSTISRYACRIVVSRHPPYTARIFAAGFDASKNIFLGV
;
A
#
# COMPACT_ATOMS: atom_id res chain seq x y z
N MET A 1 36.56 22.20 28.58
CA MET A 1 36.03 22.06 27.21
C MET A 1 35.06 20.89 27.23
N PRO A 2 33.75 21.10 27.36
CA PRO A 2 32.77 20.01 27.25
C PRO A 2 32.33 19.83 25.78
N ASP A 3 32.26 18.57 25.36
CA ASP A 3 31.77 18.10 24.05
C ASP A 3 30.32 18.54 23.79
N ILE A 4 30.06 19.06 22.58
CA ILE A 4 28.77 19.62 22.13
C ILE A 4 28.02 18.61 21.22
N THR A 5 28.30 17.31 21.30
CA THR A 5 27.81 16.33 20.31
C THR A 5 26.79 15.32 20.83
N THR A 6 26.03 15.65 21.89
CA THR A 6 24.97 14.76 22.41
C THR A 6 23.54 15.35 22.31
N SER A 7 23.32 16.32 21.41
CA SER A 7 22.00 16.94 21.19
C SER A 7 21.31 16.55 19.87
N ASP A 8 22.01 15.90 18.94
CA ASP A 8 21.49 15.64 17.59
C ASP A 8 20.81 14.26 17.43
N GLU A 9 21.07 13.31 18.33
CA GLU A 9 20.39 12.00 18.31
C GLU A 9 19.00 11.99 18.97
N GLN A 10 18.63 13.09 19.64
CA GLN A 10 17.32 13.23 20.31
C GLN A 10 16.29 14.05 19.51
N GLN A 11 16.63 14.57 18.32
CA GLN A 11 15.74 15.43 17.53
C GLN A 11 14.96 14.74 16.39
N GLN A 12 15.01 13.41 16.24
CA GLN A 12 14.18 12.67 15.26
C GLN A 12 13.07 11.81 15.88
N GLN A 13 12.71 12.03 17.15
CA GLN A 13 11.45 11.53 17.73
C GLN A 13 10.36 12.61 17.72
N GLN A 14 10.14 13.27 16.59
CA GLN A 14 8.85 13.90 16.39
C GLN A 14 7.83 12.77 16.45
N GLN A 15 7.00 12.73 17.49
CA GLN A 15 6.07 11.65 17.77
C GLN A 15 4.97 11.63 16.69
N HIS A 16 5.29 11.08 15.52
CA HIS A 16 4.33 10.84 14.46
C HIS A 16 3.22 9.94 15.01
N ILE A 17 1.98 10.43 14.93
CA ILE A 17 0.79 9.77 15.46
C ILE A 17 0.75 8.33 14.95
N LYS A 18 0.69 7.36 15.86
CA LYS A 18 0.54 5.95 15.52
C LYS A 18 -0.94 5.65 15.32
N TYR A 19 -1.33 5.34 14.09
CA TYR A 19 -2.69 4.94 13.75
C TYR A 19 -3.02 3.54 14.25
N GLY A 20 -2.06 2.61 14.16
CA GLY A 20 -2.31 1.22 14.50
C GLY A 20 -1.18 0.30 14.07
N GLU A 21 -1.45 -1.01 14.09
CA GLU A 21 -0.50 -2.04 13.69
C GLU A 21 -1.21 -3.14 12.89
N LEU A 22 -0.51 -3.68 11.89
CA LEU A 22 -0.87 -4.90 11.19
C LEU A 22 0.09 -6.00 11.62
N VAL A 23 -0.44 -7.19 11.90
CA VAL A 23 0.35 -8.35 12.32
C VAL A 23 0.06 -9.49 11.35
N VAL A 24 1.11 -10.08 10.81
CA VAL A 24 1.02 -11.25 9.95
C VAL A 24 0.98 -12.50 10.82
N LEU A 25 -0.16 -13.18 10.80
CA LEU A 25 -0.36 -14.41 11.56
C LEU A 25 0.33 -15.60 10.88
N GLY A 26 0.68 -16.62 11.67
CA GLY A 26 1.34 -17.84 11.18
C GLY A 26 2.86 -17.86 11.32
N TYR A 27 3.47 -16.79 11.82
CA TYR A 27 4.93 -16.66 12.00
C TYR A 27 5.38 -16.55 13.47
N ASN A 28 4.49 -16.77 14.45
CA ASN A 28 4.79 -16.68 15.89
C ASN A 28 5.58 -15.40 16.31
N GLY A 29 5.33 -14.28 15.64
CA GLY A 29 5.96 -13.00 15.94
C GLY A 29 7.23 -12.65 15.17
N GLN A 30 7.72 -13.53 14.28
CA GLN A 30 8.87 -13.21 13.41
C GLN A 30 8.87 -14.05 12.13
N ILE A 31 9.08 -13.43 10.97
CA ILE A 31 9.24 -14.20 9.72
C ILE A 31 10.54 -15.02 9.73
N PRO A 32 10.61 -16.17 9.01
CA PRO A 32 11.85 -16.91 8.80
C PRO A 32 13.00 -16.00 8.34
N ASN A 33 14.17 -16.13 8.97
CA ASN A 33 15.36 -15.27 8.81
C ASN A 33 15.22 -13.80 9.27
N GLY A 34 14.13 -13.48 9.97
CA GLY A 34 13.90 -12.22 10.65
C GLY A 34 13.32 -11.11 9.78
N ASP A 35 12.72 -10.14 10.47
CA ASP A 35 12.10 -8.96 9.86
C ASP A 35 13.16 -8.08 9.16
N ARG A 36 13.00 -7.83 7.86
CA ARG A 36 13.92 -7.01 7.05
C ARG A 36 13.17 -5.99 6.19
N GLY A 37 13.47 -4.70 6.41
CA GLY A 37 12.93 -3.61 5.58
C GLY A 37 11.40 -3.56 5.58
N ARG A 38 10.79 -3.80 4.43
CA ARG A 38 9.33 -3.83 4.21
C ARG A 38 8.72 -5.24 4.28
N ARG A 39 9.53 -6.26 4.59
CA ARG A 39 9.10 -7.65 4.83
C ARG A 39 9.23 -7.91 6.31
N LYS A 40 8.11 -7.86 7.02
CA LYS A 40 8.08 -7.95 8.49
C LYS A 40 6.86 -8.74 8.91
N SER A 41 6.94 -9.37 10.07
CA SER A 41 5.80 -9.98 10.75
C SER A 41 4.85 -8.94 11.35
N LYS A 42 5.34 -7.71 11.55
CA LYS A 42 4.61 -6.60 12.15
C LYS A 42 4.88 -5.29 11.42
N PHE A 43 3.80 -4.57 11.11
CA PHE A 43 3.84 -3.27 10.43
C PHE A 43 3.14 -2.21 11.27
N GLN A 44 3.84 -1.11 11.57
CA GLN A 44 3.24 0.03 12.25
C GLN A 44 2.71 1.03 11.22
N LEU A 45 1.43 1.35 11.31
CA LEU A 45 0.81 2.41 10.53
C LEU A 45 0.93 3.70 11.33
N ARG A 46 1.63 4.69 10.78
CA ARG A 46 1.89 5.99 11.39
C ARG A 46 1.53 7.10 10.43
N GLN A 47 1.08 8.22 10.97
CA GLN A 47 0.83 9.42 10.19
C GLN A 47 2.05 9.81 9.37
N ARG A 48 1.86 9.96 8.07
CA ARG A 48 2.94 10.36 7.16
C ARG A 48 3.27 11.84 7.34
N THR A 49 4.50 12.21 7.01
CA THR A 49 4.94 13.62 6.97
C THR A 49 4.07 14.44 6.03
N GLN A 50 3.85 13.94 4.82
CA GLN A 50 2.90 14.48 3.85
C GLN A 50 1.76 13.50 3.66
N ALA A 51 0.53 14.03 3.57
CA ALA A 51 -0.62 13.24 3.20
C ALA A 51 -0.36 12.55 1.86
N ASN A 52 -0.93 11.37 1.68
CA ASN A 52 -0.90 10.64 0.40
C ASN A 52 -2.23 9.95 0.11
N GLY A 53 -3.28 10.37 0.81
CA GLY A 53 -4.65 9.94 0.61
C GLY A 53 -5.15 10.24 -0.80
N LEU A 54 -6.19 9.51 -1.19
CA LEU A 54 -6.81 9.63 -2.50
C LEU A 54 -8.32 9.55 -2.36
N LYS A 55 -9.02 10.45 -3.07
CA LYS A 55 -10.49 10.47 -3.14
C LYS A 55 -10.97 10.46 -4.59
N ALA A 56 -12.08 9.77 -4.84
CA ALA A 56 -12.68 9.74 -6.17
C ALA A 56 -13.08 11.16 -6.60
N GLN A 57 -12.74 11.52 -7.84
CA GLN A 57 -12.96 12.87 -8.37
C GLN A 57 -13.88 12.87 -9.59
N ARG A 58 -13.55 12.10 -10.63
CA ARG A 58 -14.26 12.13 -11.90
C ARG A 58 -14.37 10.72 -12.49
N GLN A 59 -15.50 10.44 -13.12
CA GLN A 59 -15.74 9.20 -13.85
C GLN A 59 -15.79 9.50 -15.35
N HIS A 60 -15.18 8.62 -16.14
CA HIS A 60 -15.15 8.70 -17.60
C HIS A 60 -15.62 7.39 -18.17
N LEU A 61 -16.52 7.45 -19.15
CA LEU A 61 -16.91 6.29 -19.92
C LEU A 61 -16.07 6.23 -21.19
N CYS A 62 -15.19 5.24 -21.28
CA CYS A 62 -14.28 5.04 -22.41
C CYS A 62 -14.80 3.95 -23.33
N LYS A 63 -14.72 4.20 -24.65
CA LYS A 63 -15.18 3.26 -25.69
C LYS A 63 -14.03 2.58 -26.44
N ASN A 64 -12.80 3.05 -26.24
CA ASN A 64 -11.61 2.54 -26.89
C ASN A 64 -10.42 2.51 -25.92
N ALA A 65 -9.39 1.75 -26.28
CA ALA A 65 -8.19 1.60 -25.46
C ALA A 65 -7.38 2.90 -25.33
N ASP A 66 -7.39 3.75 -26.37
CA ASP A 66 -6.65 5.01 -26.38
C ASP A 66 -7.16 6.01 -25.34
N GLU A 67 -8.48 6.09 -25.15
CA GLU A 67 -9.12 6.89 -24.11
C GLU A 67 -8.74 6.40 -22.72
N VAL A 68 -8.77 5.07 -22.51
CA VAL A 68 -8.34 4.47 -21.24
C VAL A 68 -6.89 4.82 -20.98
N GLN A 69 -6.00 4.60 -21.94
CA GLN A 69 -4.56 4.85 -21.79
C GLN A 69 -4.25 6.33 -21.50
N LYS A 70 -5.00 7.26 -22.09
CA LYS A 70 -4.87 8.70 -21.78
C LYS A 70 -5.25 9.01 -20.34
N LEU A 71 -6.26 8.32 -19.80
CA LEU A 71 -6.78 8.55 -18.45
C LEU A 71 -6.04 7.79 -17.36
N THR A 72 -5.35 6.70 -17.70
CA THR A 72 -4.48 5.92 -16.80
C THR A 72 -3.01 6.37 -16.85
N ARG A 73 -2.75 7.60 -17.29
CA ARG A 73 -1.38 8.16 -17.28
C ARG A 73 -0.94 8.45 -15.84
N ALA A 74 0.37 8.39 -15.64
CA ALA A 74 1.03 8.51 -14.34
C ALA A 74 0.79 9.84 -13.59
N ASP A 75 0.08 10.79 -14.18
CA ASP A 75 -0.24 12.08 -13.55
C ASP A 75 -1.28 11.91 -12.44
N PHE A 76 -2.19 10.92 -12.55
CA PHE A 76 -3.27 10.71 -11.59
C PHE A 76 -3.43 9.24 -11.24
N HIS A 77 -4.03 8.98 -10.08
CA HIS A 77 -4.44 7.63 -9.72
C HIS A 77 -5.78 7.30 -10.39
N SER A 78 -5.94 6.08 -10.88
CA SER A 78 -7.15 5.67 -11.59
C SER A 78 -7.60 4.26 -11.23
N ILE A 79 -8.90 4.01 -11.35
CA ILE A 79 -9.46 2.65 -11.31
C ILE A 79 -10.21 2.42 -12.61
N SER A 80 -9.82 1.40 -13.34
CA SER A 80 -10.39 1.00 -14.62
C SER A 80 -11.30 -0.21 -14.43
N TYR A 81 -12.60 0.00 -14.65
CA TYR A 81 -13.64 -1.03 -14.61
C TYR A 81 -14.00 -1.43 -16.04
N THR A 82 -13.49 -2.55 -16.51
CA THR A 82 -13.88 -3.08 -17.82
C THR A 82 -15.29 -3.66 -17.71
N LEU A 83 -16.24 -3.12 -18.49
CA LEU A 83 -17.62 -3.60 -18.55
C LEU A 83 -17.81 -4.59 -19.70
N SER A 84 -17.12 -4.35 -20.83
CA SER A 84 -17.11 -5.22 -22.00
C SER A 84 -15.83 -4.99 -22.81
N ARG A 85 -15.63 -5.77 -23.90
CA ARG A 85 -14.49 -5.59 -24.82
C ARG A 85 -14.36 -4.16 -25.37
N ASN A 86 -15.48 -3.42 -25.44
CA ASN A 86 -15.54 -2.09 -26.04
C ASN A 86 -15.91 -1.00 -25.03
N GLN A 87 -15.97 -1.31 -23.74
CA GLN A 87 -16.45 -0.35 -22.74
C GLN A 87 -15.69 -0.51 -21.43
N THR A 88 -15.06 0.58 -20.99
CA THR A 88 -14.37 0.66 -19.71
C THR A 88 -14.75 1.96 -19.01
N VAL A 89 -15.12 1.91 -17.74
CA VAL A 89 -15.31 3.09 -16.91
C VAL A 89 -14.02 3.36 -16.17
N VAL A 90 -13.43 4.54 -16.37
CA VAL A 90 -12.22 4.98 -15.65
C VAL A 90 -12.61 6.01 -14.60
N VAL A 91 -12.34 5.70 -13.34
CA VAL A 91 -12.54 6.60 -12.21
C VAL A 91 -11.20 7.19 -11.81
N GLN A 92 -11.07 8.51 -11.95
CA GLN A 92 -9.89 9.25 -11.52
C GLN A 92 -9.99 9.62 -10.04
N TYR A 93 -8.84 9.56 -9.38
CA TYR A 93 -8.66 9.89 -7.98
C TYR A 93 -7.72 11.10 -7.84
N ALA A 94 -8.17 12.07 -7.05
CA ALA A 94 -7.40 13.25 -6.69
C ALA A 94 -6.74 13.06 -5.32
N HIS A 95 -5.74 13.88 -5.06
CA HIS A 95 -5.09 13.96 -3.76
C HIS A 95 -6.10 14.31 -2.66
N ASP A 96 -5.96 13.65 -1.51
CA ASP A 96 -6.73 13.91 -0.32
C ASP A 96 -5.79 14.24 0.85
N GLU A 97 -5.81 15.49 1.28
CA GLU A 97 -4.93 16.02 2.33
C GLU A 97 -5.33 15.53 3.74
N ASP A 98 -6.54 14.97 3.85
CA ASP A 98 -7.15 14.56 5.12
C ASP A 98 -6.92 13.06 5.45
N SER A 99 -6.21 12.33 4.58
CA SER A 99 -5.98 10.91 4.76
C SER A 99 -4.58 10.45 4.35
N ASP A 100 -4.17 9.34 4.95
CA ASP A 100 -2.97 8.60 4.56
C ASP A 100 -3.37 7.23 4.01
N MET A 101 -2.70 6.81 2.94
CA MET A 101 -2.87 5.51 2.31
C MET A 101 -1.62 4.64 2.52
N PHE A 102 -1.85 3.37 2.84
CA PHE A 102 -0.83 2.33 2.94
C PHE A 102 -1.21 1.15 2.05
N GLN A 103 -0.31 0.73 1.16
CA GLN A 103 -0.57 -0.41 0.26
C GLN A 103 0.10 -1.68 0.75
N ILE A 104 -0.62 -2.78 0.60
CA ILE A 104 -0.20 -4.12 1.04
C ILE A 104 -0.26 -5.04 -0.18
N GLY A 105 0.75 -5.88 -0.34
CA GLY A 105 0.77 -6.87 -1.42
C GLY A 105 2.06 -7.66 -1.45
N ARG A 106 2.20 -8.58 -2.40
CA ARG A 106 3.43 -9.37 -2.56
C ARG A 106 4.50 -8.70 -3.42
N SER A 107 4.18 -7.61 -4.13
CA SER A 107 5.16 -6.92 -4.97
C SER A 107 6.22 -6.24 -4.10
N SER A 108 7.48 -6.23 -4.56
CA SER A 108 8.58 -5.49 -3.93
C SER A 108 8.70 -4.04 -4.42
N GLU A 109 7.80 -3.59 -5.29
CA GLU A 109 7.78 -2.23 -5.81
C GLU A 109 7.62 -1.19 -4.69
N ASN A 110 8.18 0.00 -4.88
CA ASN A 110 8.33 1.02 -3.84
C ASN A 110 7.01 1.52 -3.24
N GLN A 111 5.94 1.47 -4.02
CA GLN A 111 4.60 1.85 -3.62
C GLN A 111 3.90 0.85 -2.69
N ILE A 112 4.47 -0.33 -2.45
CA ILE A 112 3.99 -1.28 -1.44
C ILE A 112 4.67 -0.96 -0.12
N ASP A 113 3.89 -0.58 0.88
CA ASP A 113 4.40 -0.28 2.22
C ASP A 113 4.67 -1.57 3.00
N CYS A 114 3.78 -2.56 2.88
CA CYS A 114 3.86 -3.83 3.59
C CYS A 114 3.93 -4.98 2.58
N ILE A 115 5.09 -5.61 2.49
CA ILE A 115 5.30 -6.77 1.62
C ILE A 115 4.89 -8.03 2.39
N VAL A 116 3.86 -8.72 1.91
CA VAL A 116 3.35 -9.97 2.49
C VAL A 116 3.66 -11.13 1.55
N MET A 117 4.16 -12.22 2.12
CA MET A 117 4.50 -13.46 1.42
C MET A 117 3.53 -14.56 1.83
N ASP A 118 3.40 -15.60 1.00
CA ASP A 118 2.61 -16.78 1.34
C ASP A 118 3.13 -17.40 2.64
N THR A 119 2.19 -17.81 3.50
CA THR A 119 2.51 -18.44 4.77
C THR A 119 2.50 -19.95 4.58
N VAL A 120 3.65 -20.57 4.76
CA VAL A 120 3.80 -22.03 4.66
C VAL A 120 3.86 -22.61 6.08
N PRO A 121 2.91 -23.47 6.49
CA PRO A 121 2.93 -24.09 7.80
C PRO A 121 4.24 -24.84 8.07
N GLY A 122 4.88 -24.55 9.20
CA GLY A 122 6.12 -25.21 9.60
C GLY A 122 7.38 -24.75 8.87
N ALA A 123 7.28 -23.72 8.01
CA ALA A 123 8.45 -23.10 7.37
C ALA A 123 9.43 -22.55 8.42
N LYS A 124 10.69 -22.95 8.31
CA LYS A 124 11.78 -22.49 9.19
C LYS A 124 12.73 -21.56 8.47
N THR A 125 12.81 -21.67 7.15
CA THR A 125 13.70 -20.92 6.28
C THR A 125 12.93 -20.12 5.24
N PHE A 126 13.60 -19.20 4.56
CA PHE A 126 12.99 -18.40 3.50
C PHE A 126 12.69 -19.24 2.24
N ASP A 127 13.51 -20.26 1.97
CA ASP A 127 13.30 -21.17 0.84
C ASP A 127 11.99 -21.96 1.02
N ASP A 128 11.64 -22.30 2.26
CA ASP A 128 10.35 -22.92 2.60
C ASP A 128 9.14 -22.01 2.31
N LEU A 129 9.32 -20.69 2.29
CA LEU A 129 8.27 -19.73 1.96
C LEU A 129 8.11 -19.51 0.45
N THR A 130 9.04 -20.04 -0.34
CA THR A 130 9.01 -19.87 -1.79
C THR A 130 8.04 -20.88 -2.39
N VAL A 131 6.78 -20.45 -2.52
CA VAL A 131 5.76 -21.25 -3.19
C VAL A 131 5.87 -21.09 -4.71
N PRO A 132 5.70 -22.17 -5.49
CA PRO A 132 5.74 -22.10 -6.96
C PRO A 132 4.59 -21.23 -7.52
N GLN A 133 3.47 -21.16 -6.80
CA GLN A 133 2.34 -20.31 -7.16
C GLN A 133 1.80 -19.59 -5.93
N SER A 134 2.07 -18.28 -5.86
CA SER A 134 1.52 -17.41 -4.82
C SER A 134 0.04 -17.13 -5.08
N THR A 135 -0.77 -17.17 -4.04
CA THR A 135 -2.19 -16.79 -4.09
C THR A 135 -2.42 -15.33 -3.72
N ILE A 136 -1.38 -14.65 -3.23
CA ILE A 136 -1.43 -13.25 -2.82
C ILE A 136 -1.30 -12.35 -4.05
N SER A 137 -2.21 -11.38 -4.16
CA SER A 137 -2.13 -10.39 -5.24
C SER A 137 -0.89 -9.49 -5.10
N ARG A 138 -0.33 -9.04 -6.22
CA ARG A 138 0.81 -8.09 -6.24
C ARG A 138 0.49 -6.79 -5.50
N TYR A 139 -0.74 -6.31 -5.66
CA TYR A 139 -1.30 -5.13 -5.00
C TYR A 139 -2.64 -5.55 -4.37
N ALA A 140 -2.60 -6.09 -3.15
CA ALA A 140 -3.72 -6.82 -2.55
C ALA A 140 -4.78 -5.91 -1.95
N CYS A 141 -4.38 -4.91 -1.17
CA CYS A 141 -5.32 -3.98 -0.55
C CYS A 141 -4.64 -2.66 -0.17
N ARG A 142 -5.47 -1.70 0.21
CA ARG A 142 -5.08 -0.41 0.77
C ARG A 142 -5.75 -0.23 2.12
N ILE A 143 -4.98 0.22 3.10
CA ILE A 143 -5.51 0.77 4.35
C ILE A 143 -5.47 2.29 4.20
N VAL A 144 -6.62 2.94 4.31
CA VAL A 144 -6.74 4.40 4.29
C VAL A 144 -7.16 4.85 5.68
N VAL A 145 -6.39 5.75 6.27
CA VAL A 145 -6.62 6.26 7.62
C VAL A 145 -6.84 7.76 7.56
N SER A 146 -7.86 8.26 8.26
CA SER A 146 -8.03 9.70 8.42
C SER A 146 -6.89 10.30 9.26
N ARG A 147 -6.37 11.44 8.85
CA ARG A 147 -5.37 12.23 9.59
C ARG A 147 -5.97 13.00 10.76
N HIS A 148 -7.29 12.97 10.92
CA HIS A 148 -8.02 13.67 11.98
C HIS A 148 -8.61 12.68 12.98
N PRO A 149 -8.68 13.01 14.29
CA PRO A 149 -9.39 12.20 15.27
C PRO A 149 -10.81 11.85 14.81
N PRO A 150 -11.28 10.60 14.99
CA PRO A 150 -10.66 9.52 15.78
C PRO A 150 -9.68 8.63 15.00
N TYR A 151 -9.10 9.12 13.90
CA TYR A 151 -8.13 8.40 13.05
C TYR A 151 -8.71 7.10 12.47
N THR A 152 -9.94 7.17 11.99
CA THR A 152 -10.66 6.01 11.46
C THR A 152 -9.88 5.36 10.32
N ALA A 153 -9.53 4.08 10.48
CA ALA A 153 -8.94 3.25 9.44
C ALA A 153 -10.03 2.52 8.65
N ARG A 154 -9.87 2.45 7.33
CA ARG A 154 -10.74 1.70 6.40
C ARG A 154 -9.87 0.85 5.48
N ILE A 155 -10.35 -0.34 5.14
CA ILE A 155 -9.71 -1.22 4.17
C ILE A 155 -10.44 -1.16 2.83
N PHE A 156 -9.67 -1.10 1.75
CA PHE A 156 -10.15 -1.18 0.38
C PHE A 156 -9.43 -2.32 -0.33
N ALA A 157 -10.18 -3.13 -1.08
CA ALA A 157 -9.58 -4.14 -1.93
C ALA A 157 -8.76 -3.50 -3.05
N ALA A 158 -7.75 -4.26 -3.51
CA ALA A 158 -6.73 -3.86 -4.49
C ALA A 158 -5.84 -2.69 -4.05
N GLY A 159 -4.64 -2.65 -4.60
CA GLY A 159 -3.74 -1.50 -4.55
C GLY A 159 -3.44 -0.99 -5.95
N PHE A 160 -3.12 0.30 -6.07
CA PHE A 160 -2.64 0.87 -7.33
C PHE A 160 -1.33 0.19 -7.71
N ASP A 161 -1.09 -0.02 -9.00
CA ASP A 161 0.15 -0.52 -9.61
C ASP A 161 1.16 0.62 -9.91
N ALA A 162 2.33 0.29 -10.47
CA ALA A 162 3.35 1.29 -10.83
C ALA A 162 2.84 2.40 -11.78
N SER A 163 1.76 2.14 -12.52
CA SER A 163 1.10 3.12 -13.39
C SER A 163 0.06 3.96 -12.63
N LYS A 164 0.00 3.83 -11.30
CA LYS A 164 -1.01 4.42 -10.42
C LYS A 164 -2.43 3.96 -10.76
N ASN A 165 -2.58 2.76 -11.33
CA ASN A 165 -3.86 2.24 -11.79
C ASN A 165 -4.28 0.96 -11.03
N ILE A 166 -5.58 0.80 -10.81
CA ILE A 166 -6.20 -0.48 -10.46
C ILE A 166 -7.00 -0.94 -11.66
N PHE A 167 -6.72 -2.15 -12.15
CA PHE A 167 -7.43 -2.74 -13.27
C PHE A 167 -8.38 -3.84 -12.80
N LEU A 168 -9.65 -3.72 -13.18
CA LEU A 168 -10.71 -4.69 -12.91
C LEU A 168 -11.24 -5.19 -14.25
N GLY A 169 -10.77 -6.37 -14.65
CA GLY A 169 -11.16 -7.04 -15.88
C GLY A 169 -12.49 -7.80 -15.77
N VAL A 170 -13.00 -8.25 -16.92
CA VAL A 170 -14.13 -9.18 -17.07
C VAL A 170 -13.62 -10.59 -17.28
#